data_AF-A0A1G6MJC5-F1
#
_entry.id   AF-A0A1G6MJC5-F1
#
_cell.length_a   1.000
_cell.length_b   1.000
_cell.length_c   1.000
_cell.angle_alpha   90.00
_cell.angle_beta   90.00
_cell.angle_gamma   90.00
#
_symmetry.space_group_name_H-M   'P 1'
#
loop_
_entity.id
_entity.type
_entity.pdbx_description
1 polymer ?
#
loop_
_entity_poly.entity_id
_entity_poly.type
_entity_poly.pdbx_seq_one_letter_code
_entity_poly.pdbx_strand_id
1 'polypeptide(L)'
;MDPVAGFTFGAGLLTLGAVVHYMKSQVASGSIHRNSAIGIRTKATMSSDHAWQAGHASAAPMLTVTFLTAYATGALSLALGLALTLSDTENAAVVIVPSAGLVGVLGLLTAAAIKANSTARAVGHSDR
;
A
#
# COMPACT_ATOMS: atom_id res chain seq x y z
N MET A 1 -12.11 14.77 21.54
CA MET A 1 -11.67 13.91 20.42
C MET A 1 -11.00 12.70 21.02
N ASP A 2 -11.54 11.49 20.81
CA ASP A 2 -11.08 10.25 21.46
C ASP A 2 -9.62 9.90 21.05
N PRO A 3 -8.65 9.86 21.99
CA PRO A 3 -7.26 9.50 21.69
C PRO A 3 -7.10 8.10 21.10
N VAL A 4 -8.09 7.21 21.30
CA VAL A 4 -8.14 5.87 20.70
C VAL A 4 -8.13 5.92 19.16
N ALA A 5 -8.59 7.02 18.55
CA ALA A 5 -8.55 7.20 17.11
C ALA A 5 -7.11 7.15 16.57
N GLY A 6 -6.16 7.85 17.21
CA GLY A 6 -4.76 7.89 16.78
C GLY A 6 -4.10 6.50 16.83
N PHE A 7 -4.41 5.73 17.88
CA PHE A 7 -3.95 4.35 18.03
C PHE A 7 -4.55 3.42 16.97
N THR A 8 -5.86 3.52 16.73
CA THR A 8 -6.58 2.69 15.77
C THR A 8 -6.09 2.93 14.35
N PHE A 9 -6.02 4.19 13.91
CA PHE A 9 -5.52 4.52 12.59
C PHE A 9 -4.04 4.18 12.44
N GLY A 10 -3.23 4.47 13.47
CA GLY A 10 -1.80 4.15 13.46
C GLY A 10 -1.55 2.66 13.27
N ALA A 11 -2.21 1.82 14.07
CA ALA A 11 -2.11 0.36 13.95
C ALA A 11 -2.62 -0.15 12.60
N GLY A 12 -3.72 0.41 12.09
CA GLY A 12 -4.26 0.08 10.78
C GLY A 12 -3.29 0.38 9.63
N LEU A 13 -2.66 1.56 9.64
CA LEU A 13 -1.66 1.96 8.64
C LEU A 13 -0.41 1.09 8.72
N LEU A 14 0.08 0.76 9.91
CA LEU A 14 1.22 -0.15 10.08
C LEU A 14 0.90 -1.55 9.54
N THR A 15 -0.29 -2.06 9.85
CA THR A 15 -0.75 -3.37 9.36
C THR A 15 -0.85 -3.38 7.83
N LEU A 16 -1.46 -2.34 7.24
CA LEU A 16 -1.56 -2.18 5.80
C LEU A 16 -0.18 -2.09 5.13
N GLY A 17 0.74 -1.31 5.70
CA GLY A 17 2.13 -1.24 5.25
C GLY A 17 2.82 -2.61 5.26
N ALA A 18 2.65 -3.38 6.33
CA ALA A 18 3.21 -4.72 6.45
C ALA A 18 2.67 -5.67 5.39
N VAL A 19 1.36 -5.65 5.13
CA VAL A 19 0.73 -6.47 4.08
C VAL A 19 1.28 -6.11 2.69
N VAL A 20 1.38 -4.81 2.36
CA VAL A 20 1.92 -4.35 1.07
C VAL A 20 3.39 -4.72 0.91
N HIS A 21 4.19 -4.54 1.96
CA HIS A 21 5.60 -4.91 1.97
C HIS A 21 5.79 -6.42 1.79
N TYR A 22 5.04 -7.24 2.54
CA TYR A 22 5.05 -8.69 2.43
C TYR A 22 4.69 -9.14 1.02
N MET A 23 3.57 -8.65 0.47
CA MET A 23 3.14 -8.99 -0.90
C MET A 23 4.21 -8.65 -1.94
N LYS A 24 4.81 -7.45 -1.86
CA LYS A 24 5.91 -7.06 -2.76
C LYS A 24 7.08 -8.04 -2.65
N SER A 25 7.49 -8.42 -1.43
CA SER A 25 8.60 -9.35 -1.19
C SER A 25 8.31 -10.75 -1.74
N GLN A 26 7.09 -11.26 -1.54
CA GLN A 26 6.67 -12.56 -2.05
C GLN A 26 6.64 -12.62 -3.58
N VAL A 27 6.19 -11.55 -4.24
CA VAL A 27 6.23 -11.49 -5.71
C VAL A 27 7.68 -11.35 -6.21
N ALA A 28 8.51 -10.53 -5.55
CA ALA A 28 9.91 -10.35 -5.94
C ALA A 28 10.77 -11.61 -5.74
N SER A 29 10.44 -12.46 -4.76
CA SER A 29 11.11 -13.74 -4.53
C SER A 29 10.68 -14.85 -5.50
N GLY A 30 9.68 -14.60 -6.37
CA GLY A 30 9.13 -15.62 -7.26
C GLY A 30 8.29 -16.69 -6.55
N SER A 31 8.03 -16.53 -5.24
CA SER A 31 7.21 -17.47 -4.47
C SER A 31 5.73 -17.42 -4.88
N ILE A 32 5.28 -16.28 -5.40
CA ILE A 32 3.90 -16.08 -5.86
C ILE A 32 3.86 -15.98 -7.39
N HIS A 33 3.38 -17.06 -8.01
CA HIS A 33 3.04 -17.13 -9.42
C HIS A 33 1.66 -16.52 -9.68
N ARG A 34 1.30 -16.35 -10.96
CA ARG A 34 -0.03 -15.87 -11.38
C ARG A 34 -1.14 -16.67 -10.71
N ASN A 35 -1.92 -16.02 -9.85
CA ASN A 35 -2.98 -16.66 -9.07
C ASN A 35 -4.15 -15.69 -8.82
N SER A 36 -5.28 -16.24 -8.41
CA SER A 36 -6.50 -15.45 -8.15
C SER A 36 -6.62 -14.94 -6.70
N ALA A 37 -5.69 -15.27 -5.79
CA ALA A 37 -5.79 -14.93 -4.37
C ALA A 37 -4.98 -13.68 -3.96
N ILE A 38 -3.71 -13.57 -4.38
CA ILE A 38 -2.75 -12.57 -3.89
C ILE A 38 -2.04 -11.89 -5.07
N GLY A 39 -1.99 -10.55 -5.07
CA GLY A 39 -1.27 -9.72 -6.05
C GLY A 39 -2.12 -8.62 -6.69
N ILE A 40 -1.53 -7.90 -7.65
CA ILE A 40 -2.24 -6.93 -8.48
C ILE A 40 -2.97 -7.68 -9.59
N ARG A 41 -4.30 -7.84 -9.43
CA ARG A 41 -5.15 -8.65 -10.30
C ARG A 41 -5.94 -7.75 -11.24
N THR A 42 -5.38 -7.44 -12.40
CA THR A 42 -6.14 -6.83 -13.50
C THR A 42 -6.29 -7.83 -14.64
N LYS A 43 -7.22 -7.56 -15.55
CA LYS A 43 -7.39 -8.40 -16.75
C LYS A 43 -6.09 -8.56 -17.54
N ALA A 44 -5.22 -7.53 -17.53
CA ALA A 44 -3.93 -7.56 -18.22
C ALA A 44 -2.87 -8.34 -17.42
N THR A 45 -2.72 -8.12 -16.12
CA THR A 45 -1.71 -8.87 -15.33
C THR A 45 -2.01 -10.36 -15.24
N MET A 46 -3.27 -10.75 -15.43
CA MET A 46 -3.71 -12.15 -15.41
C MET A 46 -3.67 -12.84 -16.78
N SER A 47 -3.23 -12.18 -17.86
CA SER A 47 -3.29 -12.77 -19.21
C SER A 47 -2.18 -13.80 -19.48
N SER A 48 -1.02 -13.64 -18.88
CA SER A 48 0.13 -14.55 -19.01
C SER A 48 1.09 -14.37 -17.83
N ASP A 49 2.03 -15.31 -17.63
CA ASP A 49 3.04 -15.21 -16.57
C ASP A 49 4.02 -14.07 -16.84
N HIS A 50 4.32 -13.83 -18.12
CA HIS A 50 5.13 -12.71 -18.54
C HIS A 50 4.45 -11.36 -18.22
N ALA A 51 3.15 -11.23 -18.53
CA ALA A 51 2.37 -10.03 -18.18
C ALA A 51 2.24 -9.83 -16.65
N TRP A 52 2.11 -10.93 -15.89
CA TRP A 52 2.12 -10.91 -14.44
C TRP A 52 3.42 -10.34 -13.89
N GLN A 53 4.56 -10.89 -14.30
CA GLN A 53 5.89 -10.47 -13.85
C GLN A 53 6.17 -9.02 -14.25
N ALA A 54 5.93 -8.66 -15.51
CA ALA A 54 6.18 -7.31 -16.01
C ALA A 54 5.33 -6.24 -15.27
N GLY A 55 4.05 -6.53 -15.03
CA GLY A 55 3.16 -5.63 -14.29
C GLY A 55 3.59 -5.45 -12.83
N HIS A 56 3.98 -6.52 -12.14
CA HIS A 56 4.44 -6.43 -10.75
C HIS A 56 5.82 -5.77 -10.63
N ALA A 57 6.74 -6.05 -11.56
CA ALA A 57 8.04 -5.40 -11.61
C ALA A 57 7.91 -3.89 -11.80
N SER A 58 7.00 -3.43 -12.69
CA SER A 58 6.81 -2.00 -12.94
C SER A 58 6.16 -1.26 -11.77
N ALA A 59 5.33 -1.94 -10.98
CA ALA A 59 4.69 -1.41 -9.77
C ALA A 59 5.58 -1.44 -8.52
N ALA A 60 6.65 -2.25 -8.49
CA ALA A 60 7.49 -2.45 -7.31
C ALA A 60 8.05 -1.16 -6.67
N PRO A 61 8.51 -0.14 -7.44
CA PRO A 61 8.95 1.12 -6.85
C PRO A 61 7.81 1.86 -6.14
N MET A 62 6.62 1.87 -6.73
CA MET A 62 5.45 2.53 -6.15
C MET A 62 4.94 1.81 -4.91
N LEU A 63 4.94 0.48 -4.92
CA LEU A 63 4.63 -0.31 -3.72
C LEU A 63 5.63 -0.06 -2.59
N THR A 64 6.90 0.22 -2.93
CA THR A 64 7.92 0.59 -1.95
C THR A 64 7.59 1.91 -1.28
N VAL A 65 7.30 2.95 -2.08
CA VAL A 65 6.86 4.24 -1.54
C VAL A 65 5.58 4.06 -0.71
N THR A 66 4.63 3.25 -1.18
CA THR A 66 3.36 2.97 -0.49
C THR A 66 3.58 2.44 0.94
N PHE A 67 4.35 1.36 1.12
CA PHE A 67 4.51 0.80 2.46
C PHE A 67 5.34 1.70 3.37
N LEU A 68 6.32 2.44 2.83
CA LEU A 68 7.11 3.40 3.59
C LEU A 68 6.24 4.58 4.07
N THR A 69 5.36 5.10 3.21
CA THR A 69 4.37 6.11 3.60
C THR A 69 3.43 5.57 4.68
N ALA A 70 2.93 4.35 4.52
CA ALA A 70 2.07 3.71 5.52
C ALA A 70 2.78 3.57 6.88
N TYR A 71 4.05 3.16 6.90
CA TYR A 71 4.85 3.09 8.12
C TYR A 71 5.11 4.45 8.74
N ALA A 72 5.52 5.43 7.94
CA ALA A 72 5.80 6.78 8.43
C ALA A 72 4.55 7.43 9.03
N THR A 73 3.41 7.40 8.32
CA THR A 73 2.17 7.99 8.82
C THR A 73 1.57 7.18 9.96
N GLY A 74 1.70 5.85 9.94
CA GLY A 74 1.28 4.99 11.05
C GLY A 74 2.03 5.31 12.34
N ALA A 75 3.37 5.35 12.29
CA ALA A 75 4.22 5.71 13.44
C ALA A 75 3.94 7.13 13.94
N LEU A 76 3.78 8.10 13.02
CA LEU A 76 3.42 9.48 13.38
C LEU A 76 2.06 9.56 14.07
N SER A 77 1.06 8.78 13.62
CA SER A 77 -0.28 8.75 14.22
C SER A 77 -0.26 8.17 15.63
N LEU A 78 0.54 7.12 15.87
CA LEU A 78 0.74 6.56 17.21
C LEU A 78 1.44 7.55 18.14
N ALA A 79 2.49 8.23 17.66
CA ALA A 79 3.22 9.22 18.44
C ALA A 79 2.33 10.42 18.80
N LEU A 80 1.53 10.91 17.86
CA LEU A 80 0.55 11.98 18.10
C LEU A 80 -0.52 11.56 19.10
N GLY A 81 -1.08 10.34 18.94
CA GLY A 81 -2.07 9.79 19.88
C GLY A 81 -1.52 9.71 21.30
N LEU A 82 -0.30 9.20 21.46
CA LEU A 82 0.37 9.12 22.76
C LEU A 82 0.64 10.51 23.35
N ALA A 83 1.21 11.44 22.58
CA ALA A 83 1.56 12.77 23.06
C ALA A 83 0.32 13.56 23.53
N LEU A 84 -0.78 13.50 22.77
CA LEU A 84 -2.04 14.17 23.12
C LEU A 84 -2.71 13.54 24.34
N THR A 85 -2.64 12.20 24.47
CA THR A 85 -3.13 11.49 25.67
C THR A 85 -2.36 11.92 26.92
N LEU A 86 -1.03 12.02 26.84
CA LEU A 86 -0.18 12.42 27.97
C LEU A 86 -0.33 13.90 28.33
N SER A 87 -0.74 14.74 27.38
CA SER A 87 -0.90 16.18 27.56
C SER A 87 -2.34 16.60 27.89
N ASP A 88 -3.27 15.64 28.04
CA ASP A 88 -4.71 15.86 28.22
C ASP A 88 -5.29 16.91 27.25
N THR A 89 -4.80 16.87 26.00
CA THR A 89 -5.09 17.89 24.99
C THR A 89 -5.88 17.28 23.85
N GLU A 90 -7.03 17.86 23.54
CA GLU A 90 -7.80 17.50 22.35
C GLU A 90 -7.30 18.27 21.13
N ASN A 91 -6.96 17.54 20.06
CA ASN A 91 -6.52 18.16 18.80
C ASN A 91 -7.02 17.37 17.60
N ALA A 92 -7.65 18.05 16.64
CA ALA A 92 -8.14 17.45 15.40
C ALA A 92 -7.03 16.78 14.56
N ALA A 93 -5.75 17.14 14.79
CA ALA A 93 -4.59 16.51 14.17
C ALA A 93 -4.56 14.99 14.38
N VAL A 94 -5.11 14.47 15.49
CA VAL A 94 -5.16 13.02 15.78
C VAL A 94 -5.99 12.23 14.77
N VAL A 95 -6.89 12.90 14.05
CA VAL A 95 -7.73 12.31 12.99
C VAL A 95 -7.26 12.74 11.60
N ILE A 96 -6.92 14.02 11.43
CA ILE A 96 -6.57 14.59 10.11
C ILE A 96 -5.30 13.95 9.55
N VAL A 97 -4.24 13.82 10.37
CA VAL A 97 -2.96 13.26 9.94
C VAL A 97 -3.08 11.81 9.47
N PRO A 98 -3.66 10.87 10.26
CA PRO A 98 -3.85 9.50 9.78
C PRO A 98 -4.77 9.40 8.57
N SER A 99 -5.84 10.21 8.52
CA SER A 99 -6.78 10.20 7.39
C SER A 99 -6.10 10.64 6.09
N ALA A 100 -5.30 11.70 6.13
CA ALA A 100 -4.51 12.14 4.99
C ALA A 100 -3.49 11.07 4.54
N GLY A 101 -2.83 10.41 5.51
CA GLY A 101 -1.94 9.28 5.24
C GLY A 101 -2.64 8.13 4.54
N LEU A 102 -3.82 7.74 5.03
CA LEU A 102 -4.63 6.69 4.43
C LEU A 102 -5.01 7.02 2.99
N VAL A 103 -5.49 8.25 2.72
CA VAL A 103 -5.80 8.71 1.36
C VAL A 103 -4.56 8.66 0.46
N GLY A 104 -3.39 9.08 0.97
CA GLY A 104 -2.13 8.98 0.25
C GLY A 104 -1.76 7.54 -0.11
N VAL A 105 -1.86 6.61 0.85
CA VAL A 105 -1.61 5.18 0.64
C VAL A 105 -2.56 4.59 -0.40
N LEU A 106 -3.86 4.90 -0.32
CA LEU A 106 -4.85 4.44 -1.30
C LEU A 106 -4.58 5.00 -2.70
N GLY A 107 -4.17 6.26 -2.80
CA GLY A 107 -3.76 6.89 -4.07
C GLY A 107 -2.55 6.18 -4.68
N LEU A 108 -1.53 5.90 -3.87
CA LEU A 108 -0.33 5.18 -4.33
C LEU A 108 -0.64 3.74 -4.77
N LEU A 109 -1.48 3.02 -4.03
CA LEU A 109 -1.94 1.68 -4.41
C LEU A 109 -2.71 1.69 -5.74
N THR A 110 -3.60 2.67 -5.92
CA THR A 110 -4.36 2.85 -7.16
C THR A 110 -3.43 3.12 -8.34
N ALA A 111 -2.48 4.04 -8.15
CA ALA A 111 -1.51 4.38 -9.19
C ALA A 111 -0.58 3.20 -9.52
N ALA A 112 -0.18 2.40 -8.52
CA ALA A 112 0.58 1.17 -8.72
C ALA A 112 -0.21 0.13 -9.55
N ALA A 113 -1.51 -0.04 -9.25
CA ALA A 113 -2.39 -0.92 -10.00
C ALA A 113 -2.59 -0.47 -11.46
N ILE A 114 -2.75 0.83 -11.70
CA ILE A 114 -2.84 1.41 -13.04
C ILE A 114 -1.55 1.16 -13.83
N LYS A 115 -0.39 1.39 -13.21
CA LYS A 115 0.92 1.17 -13.84
C LYS A 115 1.16 -0.31 -14.17
N ALA A 116 0.85 -1.20 -13.24
CA ALA A 116 0.94 -2.65 -13.49
C ALA A 116 0.07 -3.07 -14.68
N ASN A 117 -1.17 -2.57 -14.72
CA ASN A 117 -2.11 -2.88 -15.79
C ASN A 117 -1.66 -2.34 -17.16
N SER A 118 -1.11 -1.13 -17.23
CA SER A 118 -0.64 -0.55 -18.48
C SER A 118 0.58 -1.31 -19.02
N THR A 119 1.55 -1.63 -18.17
CA THR A 119 2.73 -2.43 -18.55
C THR A 119 2.34 -3.84 -19.01
N ALA A 120 1.50 -4.53 -18.23
CA ALA A 120 1.03 -5.88 -18.58
C ALA A 120 0.29 -5.90 -19.94
N ARG A 121 -0.50 -4.85 -20.22
CA ARG A 121 -1.21 -4.71 -21.50
C ARG A 121 -0.22 -4.51 -22.64
N ALA A 122 0.78 -3.65 -22.49
CA ALA A 122 1.76 -3.38 -23.54
C ALA A 122 2.49 -4.66 -23.95
N VAL A 123 2.94 -5.45 -22.96
CA VAL A 123 3.62 -6.73 -23.18
C VAL A 123 2.71 -7.76 -23.85
N GLY A 124 1.45 -7.87 -23.43
CA GLY A 124 0.50 -8.80 -24.05
C GLY A 124 0.12 -8.49 -25.50
N HIS A 125 0.42 -7.29 -26.02
CA HIS A 125 0.27 -6.99 -27.46
C HIS A 125 1.52 -7.36 -28.25
N SER A 126 2.69 -7.39 -27.63
CA SER A 126 3.94 -7.83 -28.27
C SER A 126 4.02 -9.35 -28.44
N ASP A 127 3.29 -10.10 -27.61
CA ASP A 127 3.25 -11.58 -27.65
C ASP A 127 2.19 -12.16 -28.63
N ARG A 128 1.46 -11.31 -29.37
CA ARG A 128 0.43 -11.70 -30.36
C ARG A 128 0.92 -11.52 -31.79
#